data_AF-A0A8J8IW43-F1
#
_entry.id   AF-A0A8J8IW43-F1
#
_cell.length_a   1.000
_cell.length_b   1.000
_cell.length_c   1.000
_cell.angle_alpha   90.00
_cell.angle_beta   90.00
_cell.angle_gamma   90.00
#
_symmetry.space_group_name_H-M   'P 1'
#
loop_
_entity.id
_entity.type
_entity.pdbx_description
1 polymer ?
#
loop_
_entity_poly.entity_id
_entity_poly.type
_entity_poly.pdbx_seq_one_letter_code
_entity_poly.pdbx_strand_id
1 'polypeptide(L)' 'FLPVVNEAKSKGKETVVIGAEPGFSKALQNAADYVIILGRSLEEKQ' A
#
# COMPACT_ATOMS: atom_id res chain seq x y z
N PHE A 1 2.21 10.98 3.45
CA PHE A 1 1.26 10.41 2.46
C PHE A 1 0.03 9.77 3.07
N LEU A 2 0.04 9.33 4.34
CA LEU A 2 -1.13 8.68 4.97
C LEU A 2 -2.42 9.52 4.91
N PRO A 3 -2.39 10.85 5.14
CA PRO A 3 -3.60 11.67 5.00
C PRO A 3 -4.21 11.64 3.60
N VAL A 4 -3.39 11.51 2.56
CA VAL A 4 -3.85 11.47 1.15
C VAL A 4 -4.59 10.16 0.85
N VAL A 5 -4.05 9.03 1.33
CA VAL A 5 -4.71 7.72 1.16
C VAL A 5 -6.04 7.71 1.89
N ASN A 6 -6.09 8.22 3.13
CA ASN A 6 -7.33 8.28 3.91
C ASN A 6 -8.38 9.18 3.26
N GLU A 7 -7.99 10.32 2.70
CA GLU A 7 -8.90 11.22 1.97
C GLU A 7 -9.41 10.62 0.65
N ALA A 8 -8.60 9.80 -0.04
CA ALA A 8 -9.08 9.08 -1.20
C ALA A 8 -10.14 8.04 -0.82
N LYS A 9 -9.90 7.29 0.25
CA LYS A 9 -10.85 6.28 0.76
C LYS A 9 -12.13 6.88 1.29
N SER A 10 -12.08 8.02 1.99
CA SER A 10 -13.27 8.73 2.47
C SER A 10 -14.21 9.14 1.34
N LYS A 11 -13.66 9.34 0.13
CA LYS A 11 -14.39 9.65 -1.11
C LYS A 11 -14.80 8.41 -1.91
N GLY A 12 -14.65 7.21 -1.36
CA GLY A 12 -14.98 5.95 -2.02
C GLY A 12 -14.05 5.58 -3.18
N LYS A 13 -12.85 6.15 -3.24
CA LYS A 13 -11.85 5.78 -4.24
C LYS A 13 -11.06 4.57 -3.78
N GLU A 14 -10.87 3.63 -4.68
CA GLU A 14 -9.97 2.50 -4.49
C GLU A 14 -8.51 2.97 -4.52
N THR A 15 -7.68 2.43 -3.62
CA THR A 15 -6.31 2.92 -3.40
C THR A 15 -5.26 1.83 -3.58
N VAL A 16 -4.20 2.17 -4.31
CA VAL A 16 -3.00 1.33 -4.47
C VAL A 16 -1.79 2.12 -3.97
N VAL A 17 -0.97 1.51 -3.11
CA VAL A 17 0.34 2.05 -2.74
C VAL A 17 1.44 1.13 -3.25
N ILE A 18 2.45 1.73 -3.87
CA ILE A 18 3.59 1.03 -4.48
C ILE A 18 4.86 1.53 -3.80
N GLY A 19 5.68 0.63 -3.29
CA GLY A 19 6.92 0.98 -2.58
C GLY A 19 7.94 -0.15 -2.64
N ALA A 20 9.16 0.10 -2.15
CA ALA A 20 10.26 -0.87 -2.12
C ALA A 20 10.79 -1.04 -0.70
N GLU A 21 11.38 -2.20 -0.41
CA GLU A 21 12.04 -2.49 0.86
C GLU A 21 13.58 -2.44 0.71
N PRO A 22 14.33 -2.17 1.81
CA PRO A 22 13.83 -1.85 3.14
C PRO A 22 13.31 -0.40 3.24
N GLY A 23 12.29 -0.18 4.07
CA GLY A 23 11.81 1.15 4.44
C GLY A 23 10.42 1.51 3.92
N PHE A 24 9.67 0.55 3.37
CA PHE A 24 8.29 0.83 2.98
C PHE A 24 7.40 0.97 4.22
N SER A 25 6.70 2.08 4.32
CA SER A 25 5.86 2.39 5.49
C SER A 25 4.74 1.37 5.69
N LYS A 26 4.80 0.60 6.78
CA LYS A 26 3.70 -0.28 7.21
C LYS A 26 2.38 0.46 7.39
N ALA A 27 2.42 1.72 7.84
CA ALA A 27 1.21 2.53 8.00
C ALA A 27 0.52 2.82 6.65
N LEU A 28 1.30 3.06 5.58
CA LEU A 28 0.74 3.22 4.24
C LEU A 28 0.22 1.89 3.68
N GLN A 29 0.94 0.80 3.89
CA GLN A 29 0.51 -0.55 3.47
C GLN A 29 -0.83 -0.92 4.10
N ASN A 30 -1.01 -0.65 5.40
CA ASN A 30 -2.24 -0.95 6.12
C ASN A 30 -3.43 -0.05 5.74
N ALA A 31 -3.16 1.16 5.25
CA ALA A 31 -4.21 2.11 4.90
C ALA A 31 -4.77 1.89 3.50
N ALA A 32 -3.95 1.39 2.57
CA ALA A 32 -4.35 1.15 1.19
C ALA A 32 -5.18 -0.13 1.03
N ASP A 33 -5.92 -0.23 -0.07
CA ASP A 33 -6.67 -1.44 -0.42
C ASP A 33 -5.75 -2.47 -1.07
N TYR A 34 -4.78 -2.02 -1.87
CA TYR A 34 -3.74 -2.86 -2.45
C TYR A 34 -2.34 -2.31 -2.18
N VAL A 35 -1.42 -3.24 -2.00
CA VAL A 35 -0.01 -2.96 -1.74
C VAL A 35 0.84 -3.71 -2.76
N ILE A 36 1.66 -2.98 -3.50
CA ILE A 36 2.67 -3.55 -4.40
C ILE A 36 4.05 -3.27 -3.82
N ILE A 37 4.80 -4.31 -3.51
CA ILE A 37 6.18 -4.21 -3.03
C ILE A 37 7.12 -4.55 -4.19
N LEU A 38 7.85 -3.55 -4.67
CA LEU A 38 8.83 -3.70 -5.75
C LEU A 38 10.03 -4.53 -5.27
N GLY A 39 10.51 -5.43 -6.12
CA GLY A 39 11.66 -6.28 -5.83
C GLY A 39 11.35 -7.49 -4.93
N ARG A 40 10.11 -7.64 -4.46
CA ARG A 40 9.65 -8.87 -3.82
C ARG A 40 9.09 -9.80 -4.90
N SER A 41 9.69 -10.99 -5.07
CA SER A 41 9.05 -12.05 -5.86
C SER A 41 7.74 -12.43 -5.18
N LEU A 42 6.69 -12.72 -5.96
CA LEU A 42 5.43 -13.25 -5.45
C LEU A 42 5.70 -14.63 -4.85
N GLU A 43 6.10 -14.68 -3.57
CA GLU A 43 5.98 -15.89 -2.79
C GLU A 43 4.50 -16.02 -2.44
N GLU A 44 3.80 -16.83 -3.22
CA GLU A 44 2.48 -17.33 -2.86
C GLU A 44 2.62 -18.04 -1.50
N LYS A 45 2.07 -17.42 -0.46
CA LYS A 45 1.85 -18.11 0.80
C LYS A 45 0.76 -19.16 0.55
N GLN A 46 1.18 -20.42 0.47
CA GLN A 46 0.29 -21.59 0.58
C GLN A 46 -0.49 -21.56 1.89
#